data_AF-A0A2E9NUC9-F1
#
_entry.id   AF-A0A2E9NUC9-F1
#
_cell.length_a   1.000
_cell.length_b   1.000
_cell.length_c   1.000
_cell.angle_alpha   90.00
_cell.angle_beta   90.00
_cell.angle_gamma   90.00
#
_symmetry.space_group_name_H-M   'P 1'
#
loop_
_entity.id
_entity.type
_entity.pdbx_description
1 polymer ?
#
loop_
_entity_poly.entity_id
_entity_poly.type
_entity_poly.pdbx_seq_one_letter_code
_entity_poly.pdbx_strand_id
1 'polypeptide(L)'
;MRVVEIFKGNKRDEMYLYVDQKEGLKSIPEDLLVTFGNPESVMTFPLTKSKKLARVKASEVLESIERQGYFLQMPPVPAALAEAQITAMVKAEQQLTDAQSE
;
A
#
# COMPACT_ATOMS: atom_id res chain seq x y z
N MET A 1 12.66 12.54 -12.21
CA MET A 1 13.26 12.24 -10.89
C MET A 1 12.63 13.18 -9.89
N ARG A 2 12.26 12.70 -8.70
CA ARG A 2 11.59 13.49 -7.64
C ARG A 2 12.18 13.11 -6.29
N VAL A 3 12.30 14.06 -5.37
CA VAL A 3 12.65 13.75 -3.97
C VAL A 3 11.36 13.38 -3.26
N VAL A 4 11.31 12.17 -2.73
CA VAL A 4 10.14 11.62 -2.06
C VAL A 4 10.43 11.51 -0.57
N GLU A 5 9.45 11.90 0.23
CA GLU A 5 9.45 11.75 1.68
C GLU A 5 8.40 10.71 2.08
N ILE A 6 8.77 9.83 3.01
CA ILE A 6 7.92 8.76 3.53
C ILE A 6 7.53 9.11 4.96
N PHE A 7 6.22 9.04 5.23
CA PHE A 7 5.65 9.13 6.56
C PHE A 7 5.09 7.77 7.00
N LYS A 8 5.32 7.37 8.25
CA LYS A 8 4.63 6.23 8.88
C LYS A 8 3.46 6.74 9.71
N GLY A 9 2.34 6.01 9.71
CA GLY A 9 1.24 6.27 10.65
C GLY A 9 1.56 5.72 12.04
N ASN A 10 0.95 6.30 13.09
CA ASN A 10 1.07 5.78 14.46
C ASN A 10 -0.09 4.87 14.88
N LYS A 11 -1.16 4.80 14.07
CA LYS A 11 -2.36 4.00 14.36
C LYS A 11 -2.33 2.60 13.77
N ARG A 12 -1.56 2.36 12.72
CA ARG A 12 -1.45 1.05 12.04
C ARG A 12 0.01 0.80 11.67
N ASP A 13 0.52 -0.32 12.12
CA ASP A 13 1.86 -0.77 11.74
C ASP A 13 1.95 -1.03 10.24
N GLU A 14 3.14 -0.79 9.69
CA GLU A 14 3.50 -1.03 8.28
C GLU A 14 2.67 -0.26 7.23
N MET A 15 1.94 0.79 7.65
CA MET A 15 1.23 1.71 6.78
C MET A 15 2.12 2.94 6.47
N TYR A 16 2.33 3.22 5.19
CA TYR A 16 3.24 4.29 4.76
C TYR A 16 2.59 5.23 3.75
N LEU A 17 2.91 6.51 3.85
CA LEU A 17 2.50 7.57 2.94
C LEU A 17 3.73 8.14 2.23
N TYR A 18 3.68 8.20 0.91
CA TYR A 18 4.74 8.75 0.07
C TYR A 18 4.25 10.06 -0.54
N VAL A 19 5.04 11.13 -0.40
CA VAL A 19 4.71 12.47 -0.92
C VAL A 19 5.91 13.11 -1.59
N ASP A 20 5.66 14.13 -2.42
CA ASP A 20 6.74 15.02 -2.86
C ASP A 20 7.26 15.79 -1.65
N GLN A 21 8.58 15.78 -1.42
CA GLN A 21 9.20 16.46 -0.28
C GLN A 21 8.85 17.96 -0.22
N LYS A 22 8.63 18.62 -1.37
CA LYS A 22 8.30 20.04 -1.44
C LYS A 22 6.86 20.33 -1.03
N GLU A 23 5.95 19.41 -1.36
CA GLU A 23 4.52 19.53 -1.04
C GLU A 23 4.22 19.02 0.37
N GLY A 24 4.95 18.02 0.84
CA GLY A 24 4.74 17.38 2.13
C GLY A 24 3.33 16.82 2.25
N LEU A 25 2.66 17.10 3.37
CA LEU A 25 1.31 16.60 3.66
C LEU A 25 0.18 17.52 3.16
N LYS A 26 0.48 18.58 2.41
CA LYS A 26 -0.50 19.60 1.99
C LYS A 26 -1.60 19.04 1.08
N SER A 27 -1.26 18.06 0.24
CA SER A 27 -2.18 17.46 -0.74
C SER A 27 -2.96 16.26 -0.18
N ILE A 28 -2.87 16.00 1.12
CA ILE A 28 -3.50 14.84 1.74
C ILE A 28 -4.91 15.21 2.21
N PRO A 29 -5.95 14.44 1.82
CA PRO A 29 -7.29 14.61 2.35
C PRO A 29 -7.31 14.46 3.88
N GLU A 30 -8.09 15.29 4.57
CA GLU A 30 -8.19 15.27 6.04
C GLU A 30 -8.62 13.90 6.57
N ASP A 31 -9.57 13.22 5.90
CA ASP A 31 -10.01 11.87 6.26
C ASP A 31 -8.86 10.85 6.29
N LEU A 32 -7.90 10.99 5.38
CA LEU A 32 -6.74 10.11 5.31
C LEU A 32 -5.75 10.44 6.45
N LEU A 33 -5.54 11.72 6.74
CA LEU A 33 -4.72 12.14 7.88
C LEU A 33 -5.30 11.67 9.21
N VAL A 34 -6.63 11.75 9.40
CA VAL A 34 -7.32 11.24 10.59
C VAL A 34 -7.07 9.73 10.75
N THR A 35 -7.09 8.99 9.65
CA THR A 35 -6.79 7.55 9.65
C THR A 35 -5.32 7.27 9.97
N PHE A 36 -4.39 8.09 9.48
CA PHE A 36 -2.95 7.99 9.79
C PHE A 36 -2.61 8.42 11.22
N GLY A 37 -3.44 9.26 11.83
CA GLY A 37 -3.20 9.84 13.14
C GLY A 37 -2.11 10.90 13.07
N ASN A 38 -0.95 10.62 13.67
CA ASN A 38 0.19 11.52 13.67
C ASN A 38 1.30 10.96 12.76
N PRO A 39 1.36 11.39 11.48
CA PRO A 39 2.38 10.91 10.55
C PRO A 39 3.79 11.37 10.96
N GLU A 40 4.72 10.43 11.07
CA GLU A 40 6.12 10.70 11.38
C GLU A 40 6.98 10.48 10.14
N SER A 41 7.81 11.47 9.78
CA SER A 41 8.77 11.35 8.67
C SER A 41 9.85 10.33 9.03
N VAL A 42 10.03 9.32 8.18
CA VAL A 42 10.97 8.21 8.42
C VAL A 42 12.07 8.12 7.38
N MET A 43 11.86 8.64 6.18
CA MET A 43 12.85 8.53 5.11
C MET A 43 12.62 9.57 4.02
N THR A 44 13.70 10.20 3.56
CA THR A 44 13.66 11.12 2.42
C THR A 44 14.77 10.77 1.44
N PHE A 45 14.42 10.61 0.17
CA PHE A 45 15.39 10.13 -0.83
C PHE A 45 14.97 10.48 -2.26
N PRO A 46 15.93 10.59 -3.20
CA PRO A 46 15.61 10.70 -4.62
C PRO A 46 15.03 9.39 -5.15
N LEU A 47 13.88 9.49 -5.80
CA LEU A 47 13.17 8.40 -6.46
C LEU A 47 13.18 8.60 -7.99
N THR A 48 13.55 7.54 -8.70
CA THR A 48 13.48 7.42 -10.16
C THR A 48 12.62 6.21 -10.51
N LYS A 49 12.06 6.18 -11.73
CA LYS A 49 11.22 5.05 -12.19
C LYS A 49 11.96 3.71 -12.18
N SER A 50 13.29 3.72 -12.30
CA SER A 50 14.16 2.53 -12.31
C SER A 50 14.55 2.04 -10.91
N LYS A 51 14.27 2.79 -9.85
CA LYS A 51 14.65 2.41 -8.48
C LYS A 51 13.76 1.26 -7.99
N LYS A 52 14.37 0.19 -7.49
CA LYS A 52 13.64 -0.91 -6.85
C LYS A 52 13.27 -0.53 -5.42
N LEU A 53 12.00 -0.71 -5.06
CA LEU A 53 11.50 -0.62 -3.69
C LEU A 53 11.02 -2.02 -3.27
N ALA A 54 10.98 -2.29 -1.96
CA ALA A 54 10.74 -3.65 -1.46
C ALA A 54 9.29 -4.14 -1.68
N ARG A 55 8.31 -3.22 -1.60
CA ARG A 55 6.88 -3.58 -1.59
C ARG A 55 6.05 -2.99 -2.73
N VAL A 56 6.52 -1.91 -3.33
CA VAL A 56 5.76 -1.14 -4.33
C VAL A 56 6.62 -0.79 -5.54
N LYS A 57 6.01 -0.51 -6.69
CA LYS A 57 6.78 -0.07 -7.87
C LYS A 57 7.04 1.43 -7.81
N ALA A 58 8.28 1.83 -8.07
CA ALA A 58 8.63 3.26 -8.09
C ALA A 58 7.86 4.05 -9.15
N SER A 59 7.50 3.44 -10.28
CA SER A 59 6.65 4.08 -11.30
C SER A 59 5.27 4.43 -10.73
N GLU A 60 4.61 3.48 -10.08
CA GLU A 60 3.28 3.65 -9.50
C GLU A 60 3.30 4.74 -8.41
N VAL A 61 4.33 4.76 -7.55
CA VAL A 61 4.52 5.81 -6.54
C VAL A 61 4.63 7.19 -7.20
N LEU A 62 5.48 7.32 -8.22
CA LEU A 62 5.69 8.59 -8.91
C LEU A 62 4.42 9.06 -9.64
N GLU A 63 3.72 8.15 -10.32
CA GLU A 63 2.47 8.44 -11.05
C GLU A 63 1.34 8.85 -10.09
N SER A 64 1.19 8.19 -8.94
CA SER A 64 0.22 8.58 -7.93
C SER A 64 0.54 9.94 -7.33
N ILE A 65 1.80 10.21 -6.95
CA ILE A 65 2.17 11.54 -6.45
C ILE A 65 1.90 12.63 -7.51
N GLU A 66 2.14 12.35 -8.78
CA GLU A 66 1.84 13.29 -9.87
C GLU A 66 0.33 13.52 -10.08
N ARG A 67 -0.49 12.48 -9.96
CA ARG A 67 -1.94 12.58 -10.19
C ARG A 67 -2.74 13.17 -9.02
N GLN A 68 -2.42 12.78 -7.79
CA GLN A 68 -3.21 13.11 -6.60
C GLN A 68 -2.40 13.69 -5.44
N GLY A 69 -1.09 13.89 -5.61
CA GLY A 69 -0.20 14.48 -4.60
C GLY A 69 0.41 13.47 -3.61
N TYR A 70 -0.08 12.23 -3.57
CA TYR A 70 0.43 11.19 -2.65
C TYR A 70 0.25 9.77 -3.17
N PHE A 71 1.03 8.84 -2.61
CA PHE A 71 0.84 7.40 -2.76
C PHE A 71 0.68 6.75 -1.37
N LEU A 72 -0.29 5.85 -1.25
CA LEU A 72 -0.58 5.15 -0.01
C LEU A 72 -0.18 3.68 -0.10
N GLN A 73 0.69 3.24 0.80
CA GLN A 73 1.01 1.82 0.99
C GLN A 73 0.25 1.29 2.20
N MET A 74 -0.64 0.33 1.95
CA MET A 74 -1.32 -0.43 2.99
C MET A 74 -0.42 -1.54 3.55
N PRO A 75 -0.57 -1.91 4.83
CA PRO A 75 0.06 -3.12 5.36
C PRO A 75 -0.39 -4.34 4.56
N PRO A 76 0.50 -5.32 4.30
CA PRO A 76 0.11 -6.55 3.65
C PRO A 76 -0.91 -7.29 4.52
N VAL A 77 -1.92 -7.89 3.89
CA VAL A 77 -2.80 -8.83 4.60
C VAL A 77 -1.93 -9.97 5.13
N PRO A 78 -2.03 -10.36 6.41
CA PRO A 78 -1.29 -11.48 6.94
C PRO A 78 -1.49 -12.72 6.06
N ALA A 79 -0.41 -13.40 5.67
CA ALA A 79 -0.44 -14.55 4.76
C ALA A 79 -1.49 -15.61 5.18
N ALA A 80 -1.68 -15.80 6.49
CA ALA A 80 -2.67 -16.70 7.06
C ALA A 80 -4.12 -16.43 6.61
N LEU A 81 -4.48 -15.18 6.30
CA LEU A 81 -5.81 -14.85 5.78
C LEU A 81 -5.94 -15.12 4.27
N ALA A 82 -4.87 -14.90 3.50
CA ALA A 82 -4.87 -15.14 2.06
C ALA A 82 -4.92 -16.63 1.73
N GLU A 83 -4.17 -17.46 2.47
CA GLU A 83 -4.18 -18.92 2.34
C GLU A 83 -5.55 -19.51 2.70
N ALA A 84 -6.21 -18.98 3.74
CA ALA A 84 -7.54 -19.42 4.14
C ALA A 84 -8.61 -19.16 3.06
N GLN A 85 -8.55 -18.01 2.36
CA GLN A 85 -9.51 -17.68 1.30
C GLN A 85 -9.31 -18.54 0.05
N ILE A 86 -8.06 -18.77 -0.36
CA ILE A 86 -7.74 -19.62 -1.51
C ILE A 86 -8.13 -21.08 -1.22
N THR A 87 -7.81 -21.58 -0.03
CA THR A 87 -8.18 -22.95 0.39
C THR A 87 -9.69 -23.14 0.48
N ALA A 88 -10.42 -22.13 0.97
CA ALA A 88 -11.88 -22.18 1.04
C ALA A 88 -12.54 -22.22 -0.35
N MET A 89 -12.04 -21.44 -1.33
CA MET A 89 -12.53 -21.49 -2.71
C MET A 89 -12.24 -22.85 -3.37
N VAL A 90 -10.99 -23.34 -3.28
CA VAL A 90 -10.60 -24.62 -3.88
C VAL A 90 -11.41 -25.79 -3.29
N LYS A 91 -11.65 -25.78 -1.98
CA LYS A 91 -12.45 -26.82 -1.31
C LYS A 91 -13.93 -26.77 -1.72
N ALA A 92 -14.50 -25.58 -1.92
CA ALA A 92 -15.87 -25.43 -2.38
C ALA A 92 -16.04 -25.94 -3.83
N GLU A 93 -15.06 -25.70 -4.70
CA GLU A 93 -15.08 -26.21 -6.09
C GLU A 93 -14.96 -27.73 -6.13
N GLN A 94 -14.08 -28.34 -5.33
CA GLN A 94 -13.98 -29.81 -5.24
C GLN A 94 -15.31 -30.43 -4.81
N GLN A 95 -15.94 -29.91 -3.75
CA GLN A 95 -17.23 -30.42 -3.26
C GLN A 95 -18.37 -30.32 -4.28
N LEU A 96 -18.38 -29.28 -5.11
CA LEU A 96 -19.34 -29.15 -6.20
C LEU A 96 -19.06 -30.16 -7.32
N THR A 97 -17.80 -30.46 -7.58
CA THR A 97 -17.40 -31.41 -8.63
C THR A 97 -17.67 -32.86 -8.21
N ASP A 98 -17.42 -33.20 -6.94
CA ASP A 98 -17.72 -34.51 -6.36
C ASP A 98 -19.25 -34.75 -6.31
N ALA A 99 -20.04 -33.74 -5.96
CA ALA A 99 -21.51 -33.85 -5.89
C ALA A 99 -22.22 -33.93 -7.26
N GLN A 100 -21.52 -33.66 -8.38
CA GLN A 100 -22.04 -33.84 -9.74
C GLN A 100 -21.58 -35.14 -10.41
N SER A 101 -20.76 -35.94 -9.71
CA SER A 101 -20.16 -37.18 -10.23
C SER A 101 -20.82 -38.46 -9.66
N GLU A 102 -21.88 -38.34 -8.86
CA GLU A 102 -22.71 -39.44 -8.33
C GLU A 102 -24.16 -39.39 -8.85
#